data_AF-A0A0S7X8A2-F1
#
_entry.id   AF-A0A0S7X8A2-F1
#
_cell.length_a   1.000
_cell.length_b   1.000
_cell.length_c   1.000
_cell.angle_alpha   90.00
_cell.angle_beta   90.00
_cell.angle_gamma   90.00
#
_symmetry.space_group_name_H-M   'P 1'
#
loop_
_entity.id
_entity.type
_entity.pdbx_description
1 polymer ?
#
loop_
_entity_poly.entity_id
_entity_poly.type
_entity_poly.pdbx_seq_one_letter_code
_entity_poly.pdbx_strand_id
1 'polypeptide(L)'
;MSGSVTRRANDFSVRRSKTLFLPLAIALLCIQSSAFAIPEYSERTEQGCLICHVDEGGGGKLTSVGLEYSASGYTWPPSRGYRVVHPIREHLRLVIGLFHIVAAFIWFGAILYVHIMLRPAYAAHGLPKGEVVLGLVSMTTI
;
A
#
# COMPACT_ATOMS: atom_id res chain seq x y z
N MET A 1 -59.82 5.15 21.60
CA MET A 1 -59.12 3.94 22.08
C MET A 1 -58.10 3.55 21.02
N SER A 2 -56.84 3.74 21.36
CA SER A 2 -55.67 3.69 20.47
C SER A 2 -54.91 2.38 20.74
N GLY A 3 -54.54 1.65 19.70
CA GLY A 3 -53.71 0.44 19.77
C GLY A 3 -53.21 0.09 18.36
N SER A 4 -52.01 0.53 18.00
CA SER A 4 -50.76 -0.26 18.07
C SER A 4 -50.57 -1.17 16.86
N VAL A 5 -50.10 -0.58 15.75
CA VAL A 5 -49.53 -1.30 14.62
C VAL A 5 -48.14 -0.73 14.33
N THR A 6 -47.15 -1.63 14.33
CA THR A 6 -45.79 -1.51 13.76
C THR A 6 -44.75 -0.61 14.44
N ARG A 7 -44.00 -1.19 15.39
CA ARG A 7 -42.55 -0.94 15.55
C ARG A 7 -41.84 -2.28 15.68
N ARG A 8 -41.54 -2.92 14.55
CA ARG A 8 -40.61 -4.05 14.51
C ARG A 8 -39.24 -3.49 14.15
N ALA A 9 -38.40 -3.47 15.17
CA ALA A 9 -36.96 -3.25 15.19
C ALA A 9 -36.25 -3.43 13.83
N ASN A 10 -35.86 -2.32 13.20
CA ASN A 10 -34.70 -2.27 12.32
C ASN A 10 -33.49 -1.95 13.20
N ASP A 11 -33.06 -2.95 13.95
CA ASP A 11 -31.84 -2.91 14.75
C ASP A 11 -30.67 -3.33 13.83
N PHE A 12 -30.38 -2.51 12.81
CA PHE A 12 -29.13 -2.59 12.08
C PHE A 12 -28.06 -1.94 12.95
N SER A 13 -27.65 -2.69 13.97
CA SER A 13 -26.52 -2.34 14.82
C SER A 13 -25.30 -2.16 13.92
N VAL A 14 -24.89 -0.91 13.74
CA VAL A 14 -23.62 -0.54 13.12
C VAL A 14 -22.53 -1.04 14.08
N ARG A 15 -22.15 -2.30 13.90
CA ARG A 15 -21.09 -2.96 14.64
C ARG A 15 -19.80 -2.20 14.35
N ARG A 16 -19.40 -1.36 15.31
CA ARG A 16 -18.21 -0.50 15.32
C ARG A 16 -17.02 -1.28 14.73
N SER A 17 -16.66 -0.95 13.50
CA SER A 17 -15.57 -1.49 12.70
C SER A 17 -14.20 -1.10 13.27
N LYS A 18 -13.89 -1.59 14.47
CA LYS A 18 -12.55 -1.46 15.09
C LYS A 18 -11.92 -2.83 15.36
N THR A 19 -12.74 -3.87 15.51
CA THR A 19 -12.29 -5.24 15.78
C THR A 19 -11.79 -6.00 14.54
N LEU A 20 -12.03 -5.49 13.31
CA LEU A 20 -11.55 -6.12 12.07
C LEU A 20 -10.17 -5.61 11.62
N PHE A 21 -9.79 -4.38 12.01
CA PHE A 21 -8.51 -3.76 11.60
C PHE A 21 -7.30 -4.37 12.31
N LEU A 22 -7.46 -4.80 13.57
CA LEU A 22 -6.38 -5.41 14.35
C LEU A 22 -5.90 -6.76 13.78
N PRO A 23 -6.78 -7.74 13.46
CA PRO A 23 -6.32 -9.00 12.86
C PRO A 23 -5.75 -8.80 11.45
N LEU A 24 -6.27 -7.83 10.67
CA LEU A 24 -5.74 -7.49 9.35
C LEU A 24 -4.32 -6.92 9.43
N ALA A 25 -4.07 -6.02 10.38
CA ALA A 25 -2.74 -5.47 10.62
C ALA A 25 -1.75 -6.56 11.06
N ILE A 26 -2.15 -7.45 11.97
CA ILE A 26 -1.31 -8.58 12.41
C ILE A 26 -1.00 -9.52 11.24
N ALA A 27 -1.99 -9.83 10.39
CA ALA A 27 -1.78 -10.63 9.19
C ALA A 27 -0.77 -9.99 8.23
N LEU A 28 -0.82 -8.67 8.03
CA LEU A 28 0.14 -7.92 7.20
C LEU A 28 1.57 -7.95 7.76
N LEU A 29 1.74 -7.92 9.09
CA LEU A 29 3.05 -8.09 9.73
C LEU A 29 3.59 -9.52 9.60
N CYS A 30 2.72 -10.53 9.54
CA CYS A 30 3.13 -11.92 9.36
C CYS A 30 3.52 -12.27 7.91
N ILE A 31 3.26 -11.39 6.93
CA ILE A 31 3.62 -11.59 5.50
C ILE A 31 5.04 -11.08 5.20
N GLN A 32 5.79 -10.59 6.20
CA GLN A 32 7.19 -10.21 5.98
C GLN A 32 8.00 -11.45 5.61
N SER A 33 8.27 -11.60 4.32
CA SER A 33 9.17 -12.61 3.77
C SER A 33 10.56 -12.34 4.30
N SER A 34 11.14 -13.33 4.98
CA SER A 34 12.55 -13.34 5.37
C SER A 34 13.43 -13.14 4.14
N ALA A 35 14.02 -11.95 3.99
CA ALA A 35 15.08 -11.70 3.02
C ALA A 35 16.40 -12.22 3.60
N PHE A 36 16.53 -13.54 3.68
CA PHE A 36 17.81 -14.19 3.97
C PHE A 36 18.67 -14.15 2.70
N ALA A 37 19.94 -13.75 2.82
CA ALA A 37 20.94 -14.08 1.82
C ALA A 37 21.14 -15.59 1.88
N ILE A 38 20.53 -16.34 0.96
CA ILE A 38 20.34 -17.76 1.15
C ILE A 38 21.59 -18.53 0.67
N PRO A 39 22.28 -19.28 1.54
CA PRO A 39 23.39 -20.17 1.15
C PRO A 39 22.95 -21.23 0.13
N GLU A 40 21.65 -21.41 -0.05
CA GLU A 40 21.03 -22.26 -1.09
C GLU A 40 21.47 -21.96 -2.52
N TYR A 41 21.91 -20.74 -2.84
CA TYR A 41 22.47 -20.47 -4.17
C TYR A 41 23.87 -21.06 -4.32
N SER A 42 24.72 -20.94 -3.30
CA SER A 42 26.05 -21.55 -3.27
C SER A 42 25.95 -23.08 -3.26
N GLU A 43 24.96 -23.62 -2.53
CA GLU A 43 24.66 -25.06 -2.53
C GLU A 43 24.19 -25.53 -3.92
N ARG A 44 23.21 -24.84 -4.53
CA ARG A 44 22.65 -25.22 -5.83
C ARG A 44 23.64 -25.14 -6.99
N THR A 45 24.57 -24.18 -6.91
CA THR A 45 25.58 -23.98 -7.95
C THR A 45 26.88 -24.73 -7.66
N GLU A 46 27.02 -25.27 -6.45
CA GLU A 46 28.25 -25.86 -5.91
C GLU A 46 29.46 -24.91 -6.03
N GLN A 47 29.21 -23.59 -6.05
CA GLN A 47 30.25 -22.57 -6.17
C GLN A 47 30.44 -21.78 -4.87
N GLY A 48 31.67 -21.35 -4.64
CA GLY A 48 32.00 -20.44 -3.54
C GLY A 48 31.42 -19.04 -3.74
N CYS A 49 31.15 -18.32 -2.65
CA CYS A 49 30.54 -17.00 -2.66
C CYS A 49 31.28 -15.98 -3.55
N LEU A 50 32.62 -16.06 -3.61
CA LEU A 50 33.48 -15.18 -4.42
C LEU A 50 33.27 -15.30 -5.94
N ILE A 51 32.68 -16.40 -6.40
CA ILE A 51 32.39 -16.55 -7.83
C ILE A 51 31.31 -15.55 -8.25
N CYS A 52 30.32 -15.31 -7.38
CA CYS A 52 29.21 -14.40 -7.65
C CYS A 52 29.40 -13.02 -6.99
N HIS A 53 30.06 -12.94 -5.83
CA HIS A 53 30.28 -11.70 -5.08
C HIS A 53 31.74 -11.26 -5.11
N VAL A 54 31.96 -9.94 -5.12
CA VAL A 54 33.31 -9.36 -5.00
C VAL A 54 33.86 -9.51 -3.57
N ASP A 55 32.99 -9.60 -2.57
CA ASP A 55 33.34 -9.75 -1.15
C ASP A 55 32.87 -11.12 -0.63
N GLU A 56 33.69 -11.78 0.19
CA GLU A 56 33.40 -13.08 0.82
C GLU A 56 32.20 -13.02 1.78
N GLY A 57 31.98 -11.87 2.43
CA GLY A 57 30.89 -11.66 3.39
C GLY A 57 29.49 -11.57 2.76
N GLY A 58 29.39 -11.55 1.43
CA GLY A 58 28.13 -11.42 0.71
C GLY A 58 27.49 -10.02 0.83
N GLY A 59 26.43 -9.77 0.05
CA GLY A 59 25.65 -8.51 0.15
C GLY A 59 26.24 -7.27 -0.53
N GLY A 60 27.35 -7.41 -1.26
CA GLY A 60 27.99 -6.33 -2.01
C GLY A 60 27.81 -6.42 -3.52
N LYS A 61 28.69 -5.72 -4.25
CA LYS A 61 28.75 -5.73 -5.71
C LYS A 61 28.95 -7.16 -6.24
N LEU A 62 28.19 -7.52 -7.27
CA LEU A 62 28.32 -8.80 -7.96
C LEU A 62 29.49 -8.75 -8.95
N THR A 63 30.16 -9.89 -9.14
CA THR A 63 31.11 -10.10 -10.24
C THR A 63 30.36 -10.14 -11.58
N SER A 64 31.07 -10.11 -12.70
CA SER A 64 30.45 -10.30 -14.02
C SER A 64 29.69 -11.63 -14.11
N VAL A 65 30.22 -12.70 -13.51
CA VAL A 65 29.58 -14.02 -13.44
C VAL A 65 28.32 -13.99 -12.58
N GLY A 66 28.36 -13.33 -11.42
CA GLY A 66 27.18 -13.16 -10.58
C GLY A 66 26.07 -12.35 -11.25
N LEU A 67 26.45 -11.33 -12.02
CA LEU A 67 25.51 -10.57 -12.85
C LEU A 67 24.89 -11.43 -13.94
N GLU A 68 25.69 -12.22 -14.66
CA GLU A 68 25.18 -13.15 -15.68
C GLU A 68 24.24 -14.20 -15.07
N TYR A 69 24.59 -14.77 -13.92
CA TYR A 69 23.73 -15.71 -13.20
C TYR A 69 22.39 -15.08 -12.77
N SER A 70 22.41 -13.83 -12.31
CA SER A 70 21.17 -13.10 -12.00
C SER A 70 20.34 -12.82 -13.26
N ALA A 71 21.00 -12.52 -14.38
CA ALA A 71 20.36 -12.20 -15.65
C ALA A 71 19.81 -13.44 -16.39
N SER A 72 20.41 -14.61 -16.19
CA SER A 72 19.97 -15.90 -16.75
C SER A 72 18.81 -16.54 -15.98
N GLY A 73 18.27 -15.84 -14.96
CA GLY A 73 17.19 -16.36 -14.12
C GLY A 73 17.66 -17.38 -13.09
N TYR A 74 18.88 -17.22 -12.55
CA TYR A 74 19.47 -18.10 -11.55
C TYR A 74 19.66 -19.55 -12.05
N THR A 75 20.08 -19.68 -13.31
CA THR A 75 20.41 -20.97 -13.94
C THR A 75 21.93 -21.10 -14.09
N TRP A 76 22.46 -22.25 -13.68
CA TRP A 76 23.87 -22.58 -13.77
C TRP A 76 24.10 -23.69 -14.79
N PRO A 77 25.11 -23.60 -15.69
CA PRO A 77 26.03 -22.47 -15.90
C PRO A 77 25.34 -21.29 -16.62
N PRO A 78 25.72 -20.03 -16.31
CA PRO A 78 25.12 -18.87 -16.96
C PRO A 78 25.41 -18.86 -18.47
N SER A 79 24.39 -18.58 -19.27
CA SER A 79 24.55 -18.38 -20.71
C SER A 79 25.24 -17.05 -20.99
N ARG A 80 26.19 -17.04 -21.94
CA ARG A 80 26.93 -15.82 -22.29
C ARG A 80 25.98 -14.75 -22.78
N GLY A 81 25.94 -13.62 -22.08
CA GLY A 81 25.18 -12.44 -22.49
C GLY A 81 24.27 -11.92 -21.40
N TYR A 82 24.80 -11.12 -20.49
CA TYR A 82 23.96 -10.28 -19.65
C TYR A 82 23.58 -9.00 -20.41
N ARG A 83 22.28 -8.75 -20.53
CA ARG A 83 21.79 -7.40 -20.83
C ARG A 83 21.80 -6.63 -19.52
N VAL A 84 22.79 -5.74 -19.36
CA VAL A 84 22.77 -4.75 -18.27
C VAL A 84 21.47 -3.98 -18.41
N VAL A 85 20.52 -4.21 -17.53
CA VAL A 85 19.35 -3.35 -17.45
C VAL A 85 19.91 -2.00 -17.01
N HIS A 86 19.93 -1.02 -17.91
CA HIS A 86 20.52 0.29 -17.65
C HIS A 86 20.10 0.82 -16.27
N PRO A 87 21.02 1.38 -15.46
CA PRO A 87 20.72 1.84 -14.09
C PRO A 87 19.55 2.84 -14.03
N ILE A 88 19.30 3.56 -15.12
CA ILE A 88 18.14 4.44 -15.29
C ILE A 88 16.80 3.71 -15.08
N ARG A 89 16.67 2.45 -15.53
CA ARG A 89 15.43 1.67 -15.36
C ARG A 89 15.18 1.23 -13.92
N GLU A 90 16.24 1.03 -13.14
CA GLU A 90 16.14 0.71 -11.71
C GLU A 90 15.64 1.93 -10.93
N HIS A 91 16.25 3.10 -11.15
CA HIS A 91 15.79 4.34 -10.52
C HIS A 91 14.36 4.69 -10.91
N LEU A 92 13.98 4.53 -12.17
CA LEU A 92 12.60 4.76 -12.61
C LEU A 92 11.61 3.82 -11.93
N ARG A 93 11.95 2.53 -11.78
CA ARG A 93 11.09 1.57 -11.08
C ARG A 93 10.91 1.97 -9.61
N LEU A 94 11.98 2.42 -8.97
CA LEU A 94 11.93 2.89 -7.57
C LEU A 94 11.09 4.17 -7.43
N VAL A 95 11.27 5.15 -8.33
CA VAL A 95 10.50 6.41 -8.32
C VAL A 95 9.02 6.16 -8.57
N ILE A 96 8.66 5.33 -9.57
CA ILE A 96 7.26 4.99 -9.87
C ILE A 96 6.64 4.24 -8.70
N GLY A 97 7.36 3.28 -8.10
CA GLY A 97 6.91 2.55 -6.92
C GLY A 97 6.63 3.49 -5.74
N LEU A 98 7.56 4.41 -5.44
CA LEU A 98 7.39 5.39 -4.36
C LEU A 98 6.20 6.32 -4.62
N PHE A 99 6.08 6.85 -5.83
CA PHE A 99 4.94 7.68 -6.22
C PHE A 99 3.62 6.94 -6.08
N HIS A 100 3.56 5.67 -6.48
CA HIS A 100 2.37 4.85 -6.36
C HIS A 100 1.94 4.67 -4.89
N ILE A 101 2.89 4.36 -4.00
CA ILE A 101 2.61 4.21 -2.58
C ILE A 101 2.15 5.54 -1.95
N VAL A 102 2.85 6.65 -2.22
CA VAL A 102 2.47 7.98 -1.72
C VAL A 102 1.08 8.39 -2.22
N ALA A 103 0.81 8.20 -3.52
CA ALA A 103 -0.49 8.49 -4.11
C ALA A 103 -1.60 7.61 -3.51
N ALA A 104 -1.33 6.32 -3.25
CA ALA A 104 -2.27 5.42 -2.59
C ALA A 104 -2.61 5.90 -1.17
N PHE A 105 -1.64 6.34 -0.38
CA PHE A 105 -1.88 6.90 0.96
C PHE A 105 -2.73 8.17 0.91
N ILE A 106 -2.41 9.11 0.01
CA ILE A 106 -3.17 10.36 -0.15
C ILE A 106 -4.59 10.06 -0.60
N TRP A 107 -4.76 9.20 -1.60
CA TRP A 107 -6.07 8.86 -2.15
C TRP A 107 -6.93 8.10 -1.13
N PHE A 108 -6.36 7.09 -0.46
CA PHE A 108 -7.05 6.36 0.60
C PHE A 108 -7.45 7.30 1.75
N GLY A 109 -6.56 8.21 2.15
CA GLY A 109 -6.85 9.25 3.13
C GLY A 109 -8.00 10.17 2.71
N ALA A 110 -8.06 10.59 1.45
CA ALA A 110 -9.13 11.42 0.92
C ALA A 110 -10.49 10.70 0.92
N ILE A 111 -10.52 9.41 0.55
CA ILE A 111 -11.75 8.60 0.62
C ILE A 111 -12.24 8.54 2.07
N LEU A 112 -11.37 8.23 3.02
CA LEU A 112 -11.73 8.20 4.44
C LEU A 112 -12.16 9.57 4.96
N TYR A 113 -11.48 10.65 4.55
CA TYR A 113 -11.84 12.02 4.92
C TYR A 113 -13.27 12.34 4.50
N VAL A 114 -13.64 12.02 3.25
CA VAL A 114 -15.01 12.27 2.79
C VAL A 114 -16.02 11.46 3.59
N HIS A 115 -15.78 10.16 3.80
CA HIS A 115 -16.78 9.29 4.42
C HIS A 115 -16.87 9.42 5.96
N ILE A 116 -15.79 9.83 6.63
CA ILE A 116 -15.72 9.98 8.09
C ILE A 116 -15.93 11.44 8.52
N MET A 117 -15.31 12.39 7.81
CA MET A 117 -15.29 13.81 8.18
C MET A 117 -16.55 14.54 7.69
N LEU A 118 -17.04 14.26 6.47
CA LEU A 118 -18.42 14.61 6.15
C LEU A 118 -19.33 13.61 6.85
N ARG A 119 -19.51 13.76 8.17
CA ARG A 119 -20.69 13.19 8.81
C ARG A 119 -21.90 13.65 7.99
N PRO A 120 -22.75 12.76 7.46
CA PRO A 120 -24.04 13.15 6.91
C PRO A 120 -24.91 13.92 7.93
N ALA A 121 -24.48 13.96 9.20
CA ALA A 121 -25.02 14.84 10.23
C ALA A 121 -24.91 16.35 9.92
N TYR A 122 -23.97 16.80 9.07
CA TYR A 122 -23.91 18.21 8.64
C TYR A 122 -24.95 18.56 7.57
N ALA A 123 -25.50 17.56 6.87
CA ALA A 123 -26.66 17.71 5.99
C ALA A 123 -28.00 17.44 6.73
N ALA A 124 -27.95 16.78 7.88
CA ALA A 124 -29.13 16.46 8.69
C ALA A 124 -29.44 17.54 9.76
N HIS A 125 -28.42 18.21 10.31
CA HIS A 125 -28.62 19.49 10.99
C HIS A 125 -28.60 20.57 9.92
N GLY A 126 -29.80 20.92 9.43
CA GLY A 126 -29.98 21.95 8.41
C GLY A 126 -29.15 23.21 8.67
N LEU A 127 -28.79 23.88 7.58
CA LEU A 127 -27.93 25.07 7.55
C LEU A 127 -28.11 25.94 8.81
N PRO A 128 -27.03 26.31 9.52
CA PRO A 128 -27.12 27.22 10.65
C PRO A 128 -27.84 28.50 10.19
N LYS A 129 -28.93 28.85 10.89
CA LYS A 129 -29.87 29.92 10.48
C LYS A 129 -29.17 31.24 10.14
N GLY A 130 -28.01 31.51 10.74
CA GLY A 130 -27.22 32.71 10.46
C GLY A 130 -26.71 32.81 9.02
N GLU A 131 -26.35 31.70 8.38
CA GLU A 131 -25.79 31.69 7.02
C GLU A 131 -26.89 31.77 5.96
N VAL A 132 -28.07 31.18 6.23
CA VAL A 132 -29.27 31.31 5.39
C VAL A 132 -29.81 32.75 5.40
N VAL A 133 -29.82 33.39 6.56
CA VAL A 133 -30.29 34.78 6.69
C VAL A 133 -29.36 35.72 5.92
N LEU A 134 -28.04 35.50 5.96
CA LEU A 134 -27.10 36.29 5.18
C LEU A 134 -27.33 36.13 3.66
N GLY A 135 -27.61 34.91 3.20
CA GLY A 135 -27.96 34.64 1.79
C GLY A 135 -29.31 35.23 1.37
N LEU A 136 -30.31 35.29 2.26
CA LEU A 136 -31.60 35.91 1.97
C LEU A 136 -31.51 37.44 1.93
N VAL A 137 -30.69 38.03 2.81
CA VAL A 137 -30.41 39.47 2.81
C VAL A 137 -29.65 39.87 1.54
N SER A 138 -28.71 39.06 1.05
CA SER A 138 -27.98 39.40 -0.19
C SER A 138 -28.86 39.32 -1.44
N MET A 139 -29.83 38.41 -1.49
CA MET A 139 -30.78 38.34 -2.61
C MET A 139 -31.85 39.43 -2.60
N THR A 140 -32.12 40.05 -1.45
CA THR A 140 -33.12 41.14 -1.33
C THR A 140 -32.51 42.53 -1.44
N THR A 141 -31.20 42.65 -1.21
CA THR A 141 -30.48 43.92 -1.35
C THR A 141 -29.93 44.15 -2.77
N ILE A 142 -30.01 43.15 -3.65
CA ILE A 142 -29.76 43.23 -5.10
C ILE A 142 -31.07 43.40 -5.85
#